data_AF-A0A7C2AG11-F1
#
_entry.id   AF-A0A7C2AG11-F1
#
_cell.length_a   1.000
_cell.length_b   1.000
_cell.length_c   1.000
_cell.angle_alpha   90.00
_cell.angle_beta   90.00
_cell.angle_gamma   90.00
#
_symmetry.space_group_name_H-M   'P 1'
#
loop_
_entity.id
_entity.type
_entity.pdbx_description
1 polymer ?
#
loop_
_entity_poly.entity_id
_entity_poly.type
_entity_poly.pdbx_seq_one_letter_code
_entity_poly.pdbx_strand_id
1 'polypeptide(L)' 'MLQNILWGFIVIVIGINLAPTIANQVAAAQSNSNFSSTDNTLLGLITTFYVISLLAVAITLVSVSFRQAGLA' A
#
# COMPACT_ATOMS: atom_id res chain seq x y z
N MET A 1 -23.56 -3.97 -2.61
CA MET A 1 -22.72 -4.31 -1.43
C MET A 1 -21.53 -5.18 -1.85
N LEU A 2 -21.77 -6.34 -2.46
CA LEU A 2 -20.70 -7.23 -2.95
C LEU A 2 -19.74 -6.57 -3.96
N GLN A 3 -20.25 -5.83 -4.94
CA GLN A 3 -19.41 -5.19 -5.97
C GLN A 3 -18.39 -4.22 -5.37
N ASN A 4 -18.78 -3.38 -4.40
CA ASN A 4 -17.86 -2.41 -3.79
C ASN A 4 -16.80 -3.08 -2.90
N ILE A 5 -17.19 -4.15 -2.20
CA ILE A 5 -16.26 -4.95 -1.39
C ILE A 5 -15.27 -5.71 -2.28
N LEU A 6 -15.77 -6.27 -3.39
CA LEU A 6 -14.96 -7.00 -4.36
C LEU A 6 -13.89 -6.09 -5.00
N TRP A 7 -14.24 -4.85 -5.36
CA TRP A 7 -13.28 -3.88 -5.89
C TRP A 7 -12.18 -3.53 -4.88
N GLY A 8 -12.54 -3.29 -3.62
CA GLY A 8 -11.54 -3.00 -2.60
C GLY A 8 -10.63 -4.20 -2.30
N PHE A 9 -11.17 -5.43 -2.35
CA PHE A 9 -10.37 -6.65 -2.23
C PHE A 9 -9.39 -6.81 -3.40
N ILE A 10 -9.82 -6.57 -4.64
CA ILE A 10 -8.97 -6.61 -5.83
C ILE A 10 -7.81 -5.61 -5.72
N VAL A 11 -8.08 -4.39 -5.25
CA VAL A 11 -7.05 -3.36 -5.04
C VAL A 11 -6.00 -3.81 -4.02
N ILE A 12 -6.41 -4.48 -2.93
CA ILE A 12 -5.49 -5.01 -1.92
C ILE A 12 -4.63 -6.14 -2.51
N VAL A 13 -5.24 -7.09 -3.23
CA VAL A 13 -4.52 -8.21 -3.85
C VAL A 13 -3.51 -7.72 -4.88
N ILE A 14 -3.91 -6.82 -5.77
CA ILE A 14 -3.02 -6.23 -6.76
C ILE A 14 -1.91 -5.43 -6.07
N GLY A 15 -2.25 -4.64 -5.06
CA GLY A 15 -1.28 -3.85 -4.29
C GLY A 15 -0.22 -4.71 -3.60
N ILE A 16 -0.61 -5.83 -3.00
CA ILE A 16 0.34 -6.77 -2.39
C ILE A 16 1.26 -7.40 -3.44
N ASN A 17 0.73 -7.76 -4.61
CA ASN A 17 1.54 -8.30 -5.71
C ASN A 17 2.49 -7.26 -6.31
N LEU A 18 2.15 -5.97 -6.25
CA LEU A 18 2.99 -4.87 -6.71
C LEU A 18 4.02 -4.42 -5.66
N ALA A 19 3.86 -4.78 -4.39
CA ALA A 19 4.80 -4.46 -3.32
C ALA A 19 6.26 -4.83 -3.61
N PRO A 20 6.60 -6.05 -4.11
CA PRO A 20 7.99 -6.39 -4.47
C PRO A 20 8.52 -5.51 -5.61
N THR A 21 7.68 -5.16 -6.58
CA THR A 21 8.06 -4.27 -7.69
C THR A 21 8.42 -2.87 -7.17
N ILE A 22 7.61 -2.31 -6.27
CA ILE A 22 7.89 -1.02 -5.62
C ILE A 22 9.18 -1.09 -4.81
N ALA A 23 9.37 -2.15 -4.00
CA ALA A 23 10.57 -2.31 -3.19
C ALA A 23 11.85 -2.39 -4.05
N ASN A 24 11.80 -3.12 -5.17
CA ASN A 24 12.91 -3.23 -6.11
C ASN A 24 13.23 -1.87 -6.78
N GLN A 25 12.20 -1.08 -7.12
CA GLN A 25 12.39 0.26 -7.68
C GLN A 25 13.01 1.21 -6.66
N VAL A 26 12.58 1.16 -5.40
CA VAL A 26 13.18 1.95 -4.32
C VAL A 26 14.64 1.56 -4.10
N ALA A 27 14.97 0.26 -4.09
CA ALA A 27 16.35 -0.21 -3.97
C ALA A 27 17.22 0.24 -5.16
N ALA A 28 16.69 0.18 -6.38
CA ALA A 28 17.38 0.67 -7.56
C ALA A 28 17.63 2.19 -7.50
N ALA A 29 16.65 2.95 -7.01
CA ALA A 29 16.80 4.40 -6.79
C ALA A 29 17.86 4.70 -5.72
N GLN A 30 17.87 3.98 -4.59
CA GLN A 30 18.87 4.14 -3.53
C GLN A 30 20.29 3.77 -3.97
N SER A 31 20.43 2.88 -4.96
CA SER A 31 21.72 2.51 -5.54
C SER A 31 22.33 3.62 -6.42
N ASN A 32 21.58 4.70 -6.72
CA ASN A 32 22.08 5.79 -7.54
C ASN A 32 22.95 6.74 -6.70
N SER A 33 24.18 6.98 -7.15
CA SER A 33 25.16 7.83 -6.46
C SER A 33 24.82 9.32 -6.44
N ASN A 34 23.78 9.74 -7.14
CA ASN A 34 23.31 11.13 -7.15
C ASN A 34 22.45 11.50 -5.92
N PHE A 35 22.04 10.50 -5.13
CA PHE A 35 21.26 10.75 -3.91
C PHE A 35 22.16 10.89 -2.69
N SER A 36 21.84 11.85 -1.83
CA SER A 36 22.45 11.99 -0.52
C SER A 36 22.00 10.87 0.43
N SER A 37 22.73 10.67 1.53
CA SER A 37 22.36 9.72 2.59
C SER A 37 20.96 9.99 3.16
N THR A 38 20.60 11.28 3.28
CA THR A 38 19.25 11.70 3.70
C THR A 38 18.20 11.29 2.68
N ASP A 39 18.47 11.47 1.39
CA ASP A 39 17.55 11.12 0.31
C ASP A 39 17.31 9.61 0.25
N ASN A 40 18.36 8.81 0.44
CA ASN A 40 18.25 7.35 0.52
C ASN A 40 17.35 6.91 1.68
N THR A 41 17.43 7.59 2.82
CA THR A 41 16.55 7.30 3.97
C THR A 41 15.09 7.62 3.64
N LEU A 42 14.83 8.77 3.00
CA LEU A 42 13.49 9.16 2.57
C LEU A 42 12.93 8.22 1.51
N LEU A 43 13.75 7.77 0.55
CA LEU A 43 13.38 6.76 -0.44
C LEU A 43 12.96 5.44 0.24
N GLY A 44 13.67 5.00 1.28
CA GLY A 44 13.32 3.79 2.02
C GLY A 44 11.95 3.87 2.72
N LEU A 45 11.58 5.06 3.19
CA LEU A 45 10.26 5.30 3.80
C LEU A 45 9.11 5.20 2.79
N ILE A 46 9.36 5.39 1.48
CA ILE A 46 8.33 5.27 0.44
C ILE A 46 7.75 3.85 0.42
N THR A 47 8.59 2.82 0.55
CA THR A 47 8.13 1.42 0.63
C THR A 47 7.23 1.22 1.85
N THR A 48 7.59 1.80 3.00
CA THR A 48 6.80 1.74 4.22
C THR A 48 5.45 2.42 4.06
N PHE A 49 5.42 3.63 3.48
CA PHE A 49 4.16 4.35 3.22
C PHE A 49 3.27 3.62 2.22
N TYR A 50 3.85 2.96 1.22
CA TYR A 50 3.10 2.11 0.30
C TYR A 50 2.35 1.00 1.04
N VAL A 51 3.03 0.26 1.93
CA VAL A 51 2.41 -0.81 2.73
C VAL A 51 1.34 -0.26 3.68
N ILE A 52 1.59 0.88 4.32
CA ILE A 52 0.60 1.53 5.21
C ILE A 52 -0.64 1.96 4.42
N SER A 53 -0.48 2.43 3.18
CA SER A 53 -1.62 2.82 2.33
C SER A 53 -2.54 1.62 2.02
N LEU A 54 -1.98 0.44 1.76
CA LEU A 54 -2.75 -0.79 1.57
C LEU A 54 -3.50 -1.19 2.84
N LEU A 55 -2.86 -1.04 4.00
CA LEU A 55 -3.51 -1.28 5.29
C LEU A 55 -4.68 -0.31 5.52
N ALA A 56 -4.53 0.97 5.20
CA ALA A 56 -5.60 1.96 5.33
C ALA A 56 -6.82 1.63 4.44
N VAL A 57 -6.57 1.16 3.21
CA VAL A 57 -7.63 0.67 2.30
C VAL A 57 -8.32 -0.56 2.88
N ALA A 58 -7.57 -1.51 3.44
CA ALA A 58 -8.12 -2.69 4.09
C ALA A 58 -9.02 -2.36 5.30
N ILE A 59 -8.59 -1.43 6.16
CA ILE A 59 -9.38 -0.97 7.30
C ILE A 59 -10.68 -0.30 6.84
N THR A 60 -10.62 0.50 5.77
CA THR A 60 -11.79 1.17 5.21
C THR A 60 -12.80 0.17 4.66
N LEU A 61 -12.32 -0.87 3.96
CA LEU A 61 -13.14 -1.97 3.46
C LEU A 61 -13.90 -2.67 4.59
N VAL A 62 -13.19 -3.00 5.68
CA VAL A 62 -13.75 -3.68 6.85
C VAL A 62 -14.79 -2.79 7.53
N SER A 63 -14.47 -1.52 7.75
CA SER A 63 -15.39 -0.53 8.35
C SER A 63 -16.68 -0.37 7.55
N VAL A 64 -16.58 -0.30 6.23
CA VAL A 64 -17.73 -0.21 5.33
C VAL A 64 -18.56 -1.49 5.36
N SER A 65 -17.91 -2.65 5.49
CA SER A 65 -18.58 -3.95 5.57
C SER A 65 -19.35 -4.11 6.90
N PHE A 66 -18.80 -3.65 8.02
CA PHE A 66 -19.49 -3.68 9.31
C PHE A 66 -20.72 -2.78 9.37
N ARG A 67 -20.66 -1.55 8.84
CA ARG A 67 -21.85 -0.69 8.73
C ARG A 67 -22.94 -1.33 7.88
N GLN A 68 -22.57 -1.99 6.79
CA GLN A 68 -23.52 -2.68 5.91
C GLN A 68 -24.11 -3.93 6.55
N ALA A 69 -23.40 -4.56 7.48
CA ALA A 69 -23.87 -5.69 8.27
C ALA A 69 -24.76 -5.28 9.47
N GLY A 70 -25.04 -3.98 9.65
CA GLY A 70 -25.83 -3.45 10.77
C GLY A 70 -25.11 -3.51 12.11
N LEU A 71 -23.78 -3.68 12.11
CA LEU A 71 -22.96 -3.81 13.31
C LEU A 71 -22.24 -2.51 13.72
N ALA A 72 -22.60 -1.38 13.11
CA ALA A 72 -22.06 -0.05 13.40
C ALA A 72 -23.08 1.05 13.06
#